data_AF-A0A183JDE4-F1
#
_entry.id   AF-A0A183JDE4-F1
#
_cell.length_a   1.000
_cell.length_b   1.000
_cell.length_c   1.000
_cell.angle_alpha   90.00
_cell.angle_beta   90.00
_cell.angle_gamma   90.00
#
_symmetry.space_group_name_H-M   'P 1'
#
loop_
_entity.id
_entity.type
_entity.pdbx_description
1 polymer ?
#
loop_
_entity_poly.entity_id
_entity_poly.type
_entity_poly.pdbx_seq_one_letter_code
_entity_poly.pdbx_strand_id
1 'polypeptide(L)'
;MDASPGWLSPDARILLSALCLWTEWMILHPEHWLPPPNHRDPTLRPHLDDWLLVAKLCTEAASWLARLSVRPKYEEVTPTTSLVLRLKGELNCDEKLDDDSDKSSTLYHIFEDGNLYKAAFLSEEVFVAGFKPMLDLTPKIYYYTGDWDPETVADFVRIEKLVLFGDYLCGIETPVLSYNIDQAVYESVIQRESSERLQDKRVDVKANIIQNTSDISLENEKKRQLELTSLNDNKNLSSDDCTIESNSVLTDIAALQRQRAFLQKQLDEEARLDAWRRNAIRQAASGGQRAVEIEVRPIYLLPDTNCYIDWLEGIATLAQKSSNYTVLVPIVVVNELDTLSRFGSSSSGGGGVDRPYEAAVGGEVTRAGLIQERAKLAINYLEYQFDHRNSRLRALTARGSLMETIAYRNEINGGRTPGQTNDDVILTCCQHFCKEDSDRFQLRNLTQGVDHSMQGDQNNQPMRLVREVVLLTSDRNLRLKALNVNIPARPLRTFVNWSRLPLVKINLSNETLSDTTTTTTPTMNSMDKHKLSSINHSTKPQPRGQWKQPLKYN
;
A
#
# COMPACT_ATOMS: atom_id res chain seq x y z
N MET A 1 -36.65 -8.23 -20.43
CA MET A 1 -35.95 -9.18 -21.31
C MET A 1 -35.06 -10.02 -20.41
N ASP A 2 -35.55 -11.21 -20.06
CA ASP A 2 -34.78 -12.13 -19.22
C ASP A 2 -33.55 -12.60 -20.02
N ALA A 3 -32.35 -12.35 -19.50
CA ALA A 3 -31.11 -12.78 -20.11
C ALA A 3 -31.16 -14.30 -20.35
N SER A 4 -30.78 -14.73 -21.55
CA SER A 4 -30.64 -16.14 -21.90
C SER A 4 -29.81 -16.85 -20.80
N PRO A 5 -30.19 -18.06 -20.32
CA PRO A 5 -29.71 -18.67 -19.08
C PRO A 5 -28.21 -19.04 -18.99
N GLY A 6 -27.35 -18.47 -19.85
CA GLY A 6 -25.89 -18.55 -19.77
C GLY A 6 -25.16 -17.24 -20.14
N TRP A 7 -25.87 -16.16 -20.44
CA TRP A 7 -25.26 -14.87 -20.79
C TRP A 7 -25.12 -13.95 -19.56
N LEU A 8 -24.32 -12.91 -19.69
CA LEU A 8 -24.03 -11.95 -18.62
C LEU A 8 -25.30 -11.25 -18.11
N SER A 9 -25.37 -11.06 -16.78
CA SER A 9 -26.44 -10.29 -16.14
C SER A 9 -26.38 -8.82 -16.56
N PRO A 10 -27.53 -8.11 -16.57
CA PRO A 10 -27.56 -6.70 -16.94
C PRO A 10 -26.58 -5.83 -16.14
N ASP A 11 -26.46 -6.08 -14.83
CA ASP A 11 -25.54 -5.34 -13.95
C ASP A 11 -24.08 -5.55 -14.33
N ALA A 12 -23.71 -6.77 -14.71
CA ALA A 12 -22.34 -7.07 -15.14
C ALA A 12 -21.99 -6.35 -16.45
N ARG A 13 -22.92 -6.31 -17.42
CA ARG A 13 -22.73 -5.64 -18.71
C ARG A 13 -22.41 -4.15 -18.55
N ILE A 14 -23.07 -3.47 -17.61
CA ILE A 14 -22.83 -2.05 -17.32
C ILE A 14 -21.40 -1.80 -16.83
N LEU A 15 -20.84 -2.72 -16.04
CA LEU A 15 -19.50 -2.57 -15.45
C LEU A 15 -18.37 -2.99 -16.40
N LEU A 16 -18.67 -3.87 -17.37
CA LEU A 16 -17.65 -4.43 -18.28
C LEU A 16 -16.95 -3.37 -19.12
N SER A 17 -17.68 -2.37 -19.64
CA SER A 17 -17.09 -1.29 -20.44
C SER A 17 -16.02 -0.52 -19.65
N ALA A 18 -16.31 -0.20 -18.39
CA ALA A 18 -15.36 0.52 -17.53
C ALA A 18 -14.16 -0.36 -17.14
N LEU A 19 -14.39 -1.64 -16.85
CA LEU A 19 -13.33 -2.60 -16.54
C LEU A 19 -12.39 -2.81 -17.73
N CYS A 20 -12.94 -3.01 -18.93
CA CYS A 20 -12.16 -3.20 -20.15
C CYS A 20 -11.28 -1.98 -20.44
N LEU A 21 -11.85 -0.78 -20.34
CA LEU A 21 -11.12 0.47 -20.53
C LEU A 21 -9.98 0.63 -19.50
N TRP A 22 -10.23 0.25 -18.25
CA TRP A 22 -9.21 0.28 -17.21
C TRP A 22 -8.07 -0.71 -17.48
N THR A 23 -8.38 -1.92 -17.95
CA THR A 23 -7.35 -2.90 -18.32
C THR A 23 -6.49 -2.44 -19.50
N GLU A 24 -7.08 -1.78 -20.49
CA GLU A 24 -6.34 -1.17 -21.61
C GLU A 24 -5.40 -0.06 -21.11
N TRP A 25 -5.86 0.81 -20.22
CA TRP A 25 -4.99 1.82 -19.59
C TRP A 25 -3.83 1.18 -18.83
N MET A 26 -4.08 0.10 -18.10
CA MET A 26 -3.01 -0.63 -17.39
C MET A 26 -1.98 -1.21 -18.37
N ILE A 27 -2.40 -1.76 -19.51
CA ILE A 27 -1.49 -2.28 -20.54
C ILE A 27 -0.61 -1.15 -21.10
N LEU A 28 -1.20 0.02 -21.38
CA LEU A 28 -0.48 1.17 -21.93
C LEU A 28 0.50 1.83 -20.94
N HIS A 29 0.23 1.73 -19.64
CA HIS A 29 0.98 2.44 -18.59
C HIS A 29 1.51 1.53 -17.47
N PRO A 30 2.36 0.53 -17.79
CA PRO A 30 2.91 -0.37 -16.79
C PRO A 30 3.71 0.35 -15.69
N GLU A 31 4.34 1.49 -15.99
CA GLU A 31 5.15 2.29 -15.06
C GLU A 31 4.40 2.79 -13.82
N HIS A 32 3.07 2.86 -13.87
CA HIS A 32 2.25 3.39 -12.78
C HIS A 32 1.83 2.33 -11.76
N TRP A 33 1.84 1.06 -12.15
CA TRP A 33 1.39 -0.04 -11.31
C TRP A 33 2.39 -1.20 -11.21
N LEU A 34 3.45 -1.20 -12.02
CA LEU A 34 4.51 -2.19 -12.00
C LEU A 34 5.83 -1.56 -11.50
N PRO A 35 6.36 -2.02 -10.36
CA PRO A 35 5.77 -3.01 -9.46
C PRO A 35 4.61 -2.42 -8.64
N PRO A 36 3.74 -3.29 -8.10
CA PRO A 36 2.53 -2.91 -7.38
C PRO A 36 2.73 -1.73 -6.41
N PRO A 37 1.92 -0.66 -6.53
CA PRO A 37 2.05 0.50 -5.67
C PRO A 37 1.66 0.11 -4.24
N ASN A 38 2.53 0.46 -3.27
CA ASN A 38 2.31 0.17 -1.85
C ASN A 38 1.81 1.42 -1.08
N HIS A 39 1.17 2.36 -1.78
CA HIS A 39 0.61 3.56 -1.17
C HIS A 39 -0.88 3.62 -1.47
N ARG A 40 -1.70 3.42 -0.44
CA ARG A 40 -3.17 3.54 -0.52
C ARG A 40 -3.63 4.59 0.47
N ASP A 41 -4.58 5.42 0.02
CA ASP A 41 -5.27 6.38 0.88
C ASP A 41 -5.98 5.63 2.02
N PRO A 42 -5.63 5.92 3.29
CA PRO A 42 -6.17 5.23 4.46
C PRO A 42 -7.64 5.54 4.74
N THR A 43 -8.26 6.47 4.02
CA THR A 43 -9.70 6.76 4.10
C THR A 43 -10.57 5.75 3.34
N LEU A 44 -10.01 5.05 2.36
CA LEU A 44 -10.72 4.05 1.55
C LEU A 44 -10.68 2.68 2.25
N ARG A 45 -11.79 2.30 2.92
CA ARG A 45 -12.05 0.91 3.38
C ARG A 45 -13.07 0.23 2.46
N PRO A 46 -13.00 -1.10 2.24
CA PRO A 46 -12.12 -2.10 2.89
C PRO A 46 -10.77 -2.32 2.18
N HIS A 47 -9.83 -2.95 2.90
CA HIS A 47 -8.58 -3.46 2.35
C HIS A 47 -8.94 -4.57 1.35
N LEU A 48 -8.64 -4.34 0.08
CA LEU A 48 -8.94 -5.24 -1.02
C LEU A 48 -7.60 -5.80 -1.47
N ASP A 49 -7.57 -7.11 -1.72
CA ASP A 49 -6.43 -7.72 -2.36
C ASP A 49 -6.54 -7.55 -3.86
N ASP A 50 -6.12 -6.38 -4.33
CA ASP A 50 -6.36 -5.92 -5.70
C ASP A 50 -5.88 -6.98 -6.72
N TRP A 51 -4.70 -7.56 -6.51
CA TRP A 51 -4.16 -8.58 -7.41
C TRP A 51 -4.83 -9.95 -7.29
N LEU A 52 -5.31 -10.33 -6.10
CA LEU A 52 -6.16 -11.51 -5.94
C LEU A 52 -7.52 -11.30 -6.61
N LEU A 53 -8.08 -10.10 -6.54
CA LEU A 53 -9.35 -9.76 -7.20
C LEU A 53 -9.20 -9.74 -8.71
N VAL A 54 -8.10 -9.18 -9.22
CA VAL A 54 -7.77 -9.25 -10.66
C VAL A 54 -7.60 -10.71 -11.09
N ALA A 55 -6.88 -11.53 -10.32
CA ALA A 55 -6.73 -12.96 -10.61
C ALA A 55 -8.09 -13.70 -10.65
N LYS A 56 -8.96 -13.43 -9.68
CA LYS A 56 -10.33 -13.97 -9.65
C LYS A 56 -11.16 -13.48 -10.84
N LEU A 57 -11.07 -12.20 -11.20
CA LEU A 57 -11.78 -11.64 -12.34
C LEU A 57 -11.36 -12.34 -13.65
N CYS A 58 -10.06 -12.46 -13.91
CA CYS A 58 -9.55 -13.15 -15.10
C CYS A 58 -9.94 -14.63 -15.11
N THR A 59 -9.97 -15.27 -13.94
CA THR A 59 -10.41 -16.67 -13.81
C THR A 59 -11.89 -16.83 -14.14
N GLU A 60 -12.75 -15.97 -13.60
CA GLU A 60 -14.19 -16.02 -13.89
C GLU A 60 -14.50 -15.69 -15.36
N ALA A 61 -13.76 -14.74 -15.95
CA ALA A 61 -13.83 -14.43 -17.38
C ALA A 61 -13.46 -15.64 -18.24
N ALA A 62 -12.33 -16.29 -17.96
CA ALA A 62 -11.89 -17.49 -18.67
C ALA A 62 -12.87 -18.66 -18.50
N SER A 63 -13.37 -18.86 -17.28
CA SER A 63 -14.38 -19.89 -16.98
C SER A 63 -15.69 -19.62 -17.70
N TRP A 64 -16.12 -18.36 -17.80
CA TRP A 64 -17.31 -18.00 -18.57
C TRP A 64 -17.15 -18.31 -20.06
N LEU A 65 -16.02 -17.94 -20.68
CA LEU A 65 -15.73 -18.28 -22.08
C LEU A 65 -15.73 -19.80 -22.31
N ALA A 66 -15.15 -20.57 -21.38
CA ALA A 66 -15.10 -22.03 -21.47
C ALA A 66 -16.49 -22.69 -21.37
N ARG A 67 -17.46 -22.07 -20.69
CA ARG A 67 -18.83 -22.59 -20.55
C ARG A 67 -19.72 -22.31 -21.76
N LEU A 68 -19.35 -21.37 -22.63
CA LEU A 68 -20.15 -21.03 -23.80
C LEU A 68 -20.04 -22.10 -24.89
N SER A 69 -21.17 -22.75 -25.18
CA SER A 69 -21.28 -23.74 -26.27
C SER A 69 -21.36 -23.11 -27.66
N VAL A 70 -21.89 -21.88 -27.74
CA VAL A 70 -22.04 -21.11 -28.98
C VAL A 70 -21.38 -19.75 -28.77
N ARG A 71 -20.46 -19.38 -29.67
CA ARG A 71 -19.71 -18.12 -29.62
C ARG A 71 -19.85 -17.32 -30.92
N PRO A 72 -19.94 -15.98 -30.84
CA PRO A 72 -19.81 -15.13 -32.02
C PRO A 72 -18.47 -15.39 -32.71
N LYS A 73 -18.48 -15.48 -34.04
CA LYS A 73 -17.26 -15.44 -34.83
C LYS A 73 -17.13 -14.03 -35.37
N TYR A 74 -16.04 -13.37 -35.00
CA TYR A 74 -15.76 -12.01 -35.43
C TYR A 74 -14.33 -11.88 -35.95
N GLU A 75 -14.12 -10.84 -36.76
CA GLU A 75 -12.82 -10.37 -37.23
C GLU A 75 -12.60 -8.94 -36.72
N GLU A 76 -11.46 -8.70 -36.09
CA GLU A 76 -11.06 -7.37 -35.61
C GLU A 76 -10.38 -6.59 -36.73
N VAL A 77 -10.91 -5.42 -37.06
CA VAL A 77 -10.38 -4.53 -38.10
C VAL A 77 -10.09 -3.16 -37.51
N THR A 78 -8.91 -2.62 -37.81
CA THR A 78 -8.58 -1.24 -37.49
C THR A 78 -9.25 -0.33 -38.53
N PRO A 79 -10.14 0.59 -38.13
CA PRO A 79 -10.85 1.43 -39.07
C PRO A 79 -9.92 2.37 -39.81
N THR A 80 -9.95 2.32 -41.15
CA THR A 80 -9.27 3.32 -41.97
C THR A 80 -10.11 4.60 -42.06
N THR A 81 -9.49 5.75 -42.29
CA THR A 81 -10.21 7.02 -42.49
C THR A 81 -11.27 6.92 -43.59
N SER A 82 -10.99 6.15 -44.65
CA SER A 82 -11.95 5.89 -45.73
C SER A 82 -13.16 5.10 -45.25
N LEU A 83 -12.95 4.08 -44.41
CA LEU A 83 -14.02 3.29 -43.83
C LEU A 83 -14.90 4.15 -42.90
N VAL A 84 -14.30 4.92 -41.99
CA VAL A 84 -15.05 5.81 -41.07
C VAL A 84 -15.89 6.83 -41.84
N LEU A 85 -15.33 7.45 -42.89
CA LEU A 85 -16.07 8.41 -43.72
C LEU A 85 -17.22 7.76 -44.50
N ARG A 86 -17.07 6.51 -44.95
CA ARG A 86 -18.12 5.74 -45.61
C ARG A 86 -19.28 5.43 -44.66
N LEU A 87 -18.98 4.91 -43.46
CA LEU A 87 -20.00 4.60 -42.45
C LEU A 87 -20.71 5.89 -41.97
N LYS A 88 -20.01 7.02 -41.88
CA LYS A 88 -20.61 8.32 -41.56
C LYS A 88 -21.47 8.88 -42.70
N GLY A 89 -21.11 8.58 -43.95
CA GLY A 89 -21.86 8.98 -45.14
C GLY A 89 -23.19 8.25 -45.30
N GLU A 90 -23.25 6.97 -44.92
CA GLU A 90 -24.47 6.15 -44.95
C GLU A 90 -25.53 6.63 -43.93
N LEU A 91 -25.11 7.14 -42.77
CA LEU A 91 -26.01 7.72 -41.75
C LEU A 91 -26.74 8.99 -42.22
N ASN A 92 -26.22 9.71 -43.22
CA ASN A 92 -26.84 10.93 -43.75
C ASN A 92 -27.83 10.66 -44.90
N CYS A 93 -28.00 9.41 -45.33
CA CYS A 93 -28.92 9.06 -46.43
C CYS A 93 -30.31 8.60 -45.98
N ASP A 94 -30.54 8.41 -44.68
CA ASP A 94 -31.82 7.93 -44.11
C ASP A 94 -32.71 9.06 -43.52
N GLU A 95 -32.59 10.29 -44.02
CA GLU A 95 -33.40 11.42 -43.51
C GLU A 95 -34.90 11.38 -43.89
N LYS A 96 -35.39 10.32 -44.53
CA LYS A 96 -36.82 10.11 -44.75
C LYS A 96 -37.12 8.62 -44.73
N LEU A 97 -37.72 8.13 -43.65
CA LEU A 97 -38.90 7.26 -43.63
C LEU A 97 -39.23 6.81 -42.20
N ASP A 98 -40.34 7.36 -41.71
CA ASP A 98 -41.33 6.89 -40.75
C ASP A 98 -40.93 6.25 -39.39
N ASP A 99 -41.57 6.85 -38.39
CA ASP A 99 -41.85 6.48 -37.01
C ASP A 99 -42.06 4.97 -36.79
N ASP A 100 -41.02 4.28 -36.30
CA ASP A 100 -41.15 3.03 -35.54
C ASP A 100 -39.93 2.89 -34.61
N SER A 101 -40.19 3.07 -33.31
CA SER A 101 -39.24 2.90 -32.22
C SER A 101 -38.91 1.42 -32.03
N ASP A 102 -37.79 0.92 -32.59
CA ASP A 102 -36.98 -0.18 -32.00
C ASP A 102 -35.74 -0.65 -32.80
N LYS A 103 -35.25 0.08 -33.82
CA LYS A 103 -34.07 -0.38 -34.58
C LYS A 103 -32.78 0.22 -34.03
N SER A 104 -32.13 -0.51 -33.14
CA SER A 104 -30.69 -0.35 -32.86
C SER A 104 -29.94 -0.39 -34.20
N SER A 105 -29.26 0.70 -34.56
CA SER A 105 -28.61 0.95 -35.85
C SER A 105 -27.52 -0.09 -36.16
N THR A 106 -27.94 -1.25 -36.66
CA THR A 106 -27.03 -2.34 -37.04
C THR A 106 -26.40 -1.97 -38.37
N LEU A 107 -25.10 -1.67 -38.35
CA LEU A 107 -24.33 -1.36 -39.56
C LEU A 107 -23.97 -2.67 -40.28
N TYR A 108 -24.37 -2.77 -41.53
CA TYR A 108 -24.09 -3.92 -42.40
C TYR A 108 -23.03 -3.53 -43.43
N HIS A 109 -21.99 -4.35 -43.59
CA HIS A 109 -21.02 -4.18 -44.66
C HIS A 109 -20.96 -5.46 -45.51
N ILE A 110 -21.11 -5.30 -46.82
CA ILE A 110 -21.00 -6.39 -47.80
C ILE A 110 -19.55 -6.42 -48.26
N PHE A 111 -18.85 -7.52 -47.98
CA PHE A 111 -17.50 -7.74 -48.50
C PHE A 111 -17.54 -8.33 -49.92
N GLU A 112 -16.42 -8.27 -50.65
CA GLU A 112 -16.30 -8.72 -52.05
C GLU A 112 -16.68 -10.21 -52.25
N ASP A 113 -16.68 -11.00 -51.18
CA ASP A 113 -17.09 -12.41 -51.15
C ASP A 113 -18.62 -12.63 -51.08
N GLY A 114 -19.42 -11.57 -51.08
CA GLY A 114 -20.90 -11.64 -51.10
C GLY A 114 -21.57 -11.98 -49.76
N ASN A 115 -20.79 -12.16 -48.69
CA ASN A 115 -21.32 -12.38 -47.35
C ASN A 115 -21.67 -11.05 -46.66
N LEU A 116 -22.84 -11.03 -45.99
CA LEU A 116 -23.33 -9.89 -45.20
C LEU A 116 -22.72 -9.96 -43.79
N TYR A 117 -21.81 -9.04 -43.48
CA TYR A 117 -21.21 -8.94 -42.15
C TYR A 117 -21.89 -7.82 -41.36
N LYS A 118 -22.30 -8.13 -40.13
CA LYS A 118 -22.75 -7.14 -39.16
C LYS A 118 -21.52 -6.59 -38.44
N ALA A 119 -21.54 -5.34 -38.02
CA ALA A 119 -20.45 -4.72 -37.25
C ALA A 119 -20.85 -4.45 -35.80
N ALA A 120 -19.92 -4.65 -34.88
CA ALA A 120 -20.01 -4.22 -33.48
C ALA A 120 -18.85 -3.27 -33.15
N PHE A 121 -19.09 -2.39 -32.17
CA PHE A 121 -18.14 -1.39 -31.69
C PHE A 121 -18.09 -1.40 -30.17
N LEU A 122 -16.92 -1.11 -29.60
CA LEU A 122 -16.79 -0.84 -28.18
C LEU A 122 -16.96 0.66 -27.96
N SER A 123 -18.14 1.06 -27.49
CA SER A 123 -18.51 2.47 -27.31
C SER A 123 -17.55 3.21 -26.38
N GLU A 124 -16.99 2.52 -25.39
CA GLU A 124 -15.98 3.03 -24.47
C GLU A 124 -14.67 3.46 -25.16
N GLU A 125 -14.21 2.72 -26.18
CA GLU A 125 -12.97 3.04 -26.93
C GLU A 125 -13.18 4.28 -27.78
N VAL A 126 -14.35 4.38 -28.42
CA VAL A 126 -14.74 5.55 -29.22
C VAL A 126 -14.86 6.78 -28.32
N PHE A 127 -15.40 6.62 -27.11
CA PHE A 127 -15.60 7.71 -26.15
C PHE A 127 -14.28 8.32 -25.68
N VAL A 128 -13.25 7.50 -25.45
CA VAL A 128 -11.92 7.98 -25.04
C VAL A 128 -11.00 8.33 -26.21
N ALA A 129 -11.46 8.23 -27.45
CA ALA A 129 -10.65 8.57 -28.61
C ALA A 129 -10.18 10.03 -28.54
N GLY A 130 -8.87 10.24 -28.50
CA GLY A 130 -8.25 11.56 -28.33
C GLY A 130 -8.04 11.99 -26.86
N PHE A 131 -8.45 11.19 -25.89
CA PHE A 131 -8.09 11.39 -24.49
C PHE A 131 -6.59 11.10 -24.30
N LYS A 132 -5.84 12.10 -23.82
CA LYS A 132 -4.37 12.06 -23.79
C LYS A 132 -3.77 10.79 -23.15
N PRO A 133 -4.27 10.29 -22.00
CA PRO A 133 -3.81 9.03 -21.39
C PRO A 133 -4.17 7.75 -22.16
N MET A 134 -5.00 7.82 -23.21
CA MET A 134 -5.43 6.68 -24.02
C MET A 134 -5.11 6.90 -25.50
N LEU A 135 -4.15 7.78 -25.83
CA LEU A 135 -3.86 8.14 -27.22
C LEU A 135 -3.40 6.95 -28.08
N ASP A 136 -2.73 5.99 -27.45
CA ASP A 136 -2.24 4.79 -28.12
C ASP A 136 -3.33 3.69 -28.23
N LEU A 137 -4.47 3.85 -27.54
CA LEU A 137 -5.62 2.98 -27.72
C LEU A 137 -6.32 3.34 -29.03
N THR A 138 -6.26 2.42 -29.99
CA THR A 138 -6.91 2.59 -31.30
C THR A 138 -8.26 1.87 -31.31
N PRO A 139 -9.39 2.58 -31.44
CA PRO A 139 -10.72 1.96 -31.49
C PRO A 139 -10.84 0.97 -32.65
N LYS A 140 -11.48 -0.17 -32.42
CA LYS A 140 -11.59 -1.26 -33.41
C LYS A 140 -13.02 -1.45 -33.89
N ILE A 141 -13.16 -2.07 -35.06
CA ILE A 141 -14.43 -2.56 -35.60
C ILE A 141 -14.40 -4.07 -35.58
N TYR A 142 -15.47 -4.68 -35.08
CA TYR A 142 -15.60 -6.14 -34.98
C TYR A 142 -16.67 -6.61 -35.97
N TYR A 143 -16.24 -7.17 -37.09
CA TYR A 143 -17.14 -7.73 -38.10
C TYR A 143 -17.51 -9.15 -37.73
N TYR A 144 -18.79 -9.46 -37.61
CA TYR A 144 -19.25 -10.77 -37.18
C TYR A 144 -20.30 -11.36 -38.11
N THR A 145 -20.43 -12.69 -38.03
CA THR A 145 -21.39 -13.47 -38.79
C THR A 145 -22.40 -14.15 -37.87
N GLY A 146 -23.59 -14.41 -38.41
CA GLY A 146 -24.69 -15.06 -37.68
C GLY A 146 -25.70 -14.08 -37.12
N ASP A 147 -26.73 -14.64 -36.48
CA ASP A 147 -27.83 -13.85 -35.93
C ASP A 147 -27.57 -13.47 -34.47
N TRP A 148 -26.51 -12.69 -34.28
CA TRP A 148 -26.18 -12.09 -33.00
C TRP A 148 -26.60 -10.63 -32.98
N ASP A 149 -26.90 -10.17 -31.78
CA ASP A 149 -27.09 -8.75 -31.48
C ASP A 149 -25.72 -8.05 -31.32
N PRO A 150 -25.50 -6.85 -31.88
CA PRO A 150 -24.22 -6.16 -31.82
C PRO A 150 -23.67 -5.96 -30.40
N GLU A 151 -24.53 -5.65 -29.43
CA GLU A 151 -24.11 -5.46 -28.03
C GLU A 151 -23.69 -6.78 -27.38
N THR A 152 -24.37 -7.87 -27.73
CA THR A 152 -23.98 -9.22 -27.30
C THR A 152 -22.59 -9.60 -27.84
N VAL A 153 -22.27 -9.23 -29.08
CA VAL A 153 -20.92 -9.43 -29.64
C VAL A 153 -19.90 -8.54 -28.93
N ALA A 154 -20.23 -7.28 -28.68
CA ALA A 154 -19.37 -6.36 -27.92
C ALA A 154 -19.07 -6.89 -26.50
N ASP A 155 -20.07 -7.40 -25.79
CA ASP A 155 -19.90 -8.03 -24.48
C ASP A 155 -18.97 -9.24 -24.52
N PHE A 156 -19.10 -10.08 -25.56
CA PHE A 156 -18.20 -11.22 -25.76
C PHE A 156 -16.74 -10.78 -25.95
N VAL A 157 -16.53 -9.78 -26.81
CA VAL A 157 -15.19 -9.19 -27.06
C VAL A 157 -14.59 -8.61 -25.77
N ARG A 158 -15.38 -7.90 -24.94
CA ARG A 158 -14.91 -7.36 -23.65
C ARG A 158 -14.38 -8.44 -22.73
N ILE A 159 -15.08 -9.59 -22.64
CA ILE A 159 -14.63 -10.71 -21.80
C ILE A 159 -13.35 -11.33 -22.37
N GLU A 160 -13.25 -11.50 -23.69
CA GLU A 160 -12.03 -12.00 -24.34
C GLU A 160 -10.82 -11.09 -24.05
N LYS A 161 -11.00 -9.76 -24.10
CA LYS A 161 -9.97 -8.79 -23.70
C LYS A 161 -9.55 -8.92 -22.24
N LEU A 162 -10.47 -9.20 -21.31
CA LEU A 162 -10.13 -9.42 -19.89
C LEU A 162 -9.28 -10.69 -19.67
N VAL A 163 -9.49 -11.74 -20.48
CA VAL A 163 -8.67 -12.95 -20.44
C VAL A 163 -7.27 -12.67 -21.02
N LEU A 164 -7.21 -11.99 -22.17
CA LEU A 164 -5.94 -11.54 -22.77
C LEU A 164 -5.15 -10.64 -21.82
N PHE A 165 -5.82 -9.79 -21.05
CA PHE A 165 -5.19 -8.99 -19.99
C PHE A 165 -4.59 -9.88 -18.89
N GLY A 166 -5.29 -10.92 -18.45
CA GLY A 166 -4.75 -11.91 -17.52
C GLY A 166 -3.48 -12.59 -18.04
N ASP A 167 -3.47 -12.96 -19.32
CA ASP A 167 -2.31 -13.56 -19.98
C ASP A 167 -1.15 -12.58 -20.11
N TYR A 168 -1.44 -11.32 -20.45
CA TYR A 168 -0.46 -10.23 -20.44
C TYR A 168 0.21 -10.10 -19.07
N LEU A 169 -0.56 -10.07 -17.99
CA LEU A 169 -0.04 -9.97 -16.61
C LEU A 169 0.82 -11.18 -16.17
N CYS A 170 0.61 -12.35 -16.79
CA CYS A 170 1.47 -13.52 -16.62
C CYS A 170 2.76 -13.43 -17.46
N GLY A 171 2.73 -12.71 -18.59
CA GLY A 171 3.81 -12.66 -19.59
C GLY A 171 4.78 -11.48 -19.48
N ILE A 172 4.48 -10.47 -18.65
CA ILE A 172 5.38 -9.33 -18.40
C ILE A 172 6.68 -9.74 -17.69
N GLU A 173 7.75 -8.95 -17.87
CA GLU A 173 9.10 -9.22 -17.34
C GLU A 173 9.13 -9.53 -15.84
N THR A 174 8.29 -8.84 -15.05
CA THR A 174 8.06 -9.14 -13.63
C THR A 174 6.60 -9.56 -13.43
N PRO A 175 6.29 -10.86 -13.51
CA PRO A 175 4.92 -11.34 -13.51
C PRO A 175 4.22 -11.04 -12.17
N VAL A 176 3.02 -10.48 -12.27
CA VAL A 176 2.16 -10.18 -11.11
C VAL A 176 1.13 -11.29 -10.88
N LEU A 177 0.79 -12.01 -11.94
CA LEU A 177 -0.05 -13.21 -11.93
C LEU A 177 0.72 -14.42 -12.47
N SER A 178 0.24 -15.61 -12.12
CA SER A 178 0.65 -16.88 -12.72
C SER A 178 -0.58 -17.71 -13.06
N TYR A 179 -0.58 -18.37 -14.21
CA TYR A 179 -1.67 -19.27 -14.60
C TYR A 179 -1.38 -20.70 -14.15
N ASN A 180 -2.29 -21.27 -13.35
CA ASN A 180 -2.25 -22.65 -12.93
C ASN A 180 -2.99 -23.52 -13.95
N ILE A 181 -2.23 -24.29 -14.74
CA ILE A 181 -2.77 -25.12 -15.83
C ILE A 181 -3.65 -26.25 -15.28
N ASP A 182 -3.29 -26.83 -14.12
CA ASP A 182 -4.01 -27.97 -13.55
C ASP A 182 -5.40 -27.57 -13.04
N GLN A 183 -5.50 -26.37 -12.46
CA GLN A 183 -6.76 -25.84 -11.93
C GLN A 183 -7.52 -24.97 -12.94
N ALA A 184 -6.87 -24.54 -14.02
CA ALA A 184 -7.35 -23.54 -14.98
C ALA A 184 -7.70 -22.19 -14.31
N VAL A 185 -6.87 -21.74 -13.37
CA VAL A 185 -7.09 -20.54 -12.53
C VAL A 185 -5.88 -19.60 -12.59
N TYR A 186 -6.12 -18.29 -12.58
CA TYR A 186 -5.06 -17.29 -12.37
C TYR A 186 -4.80 -17.10 -10.86
N GLU A 187 -3.54 -17.08 -10.47
CA GLU A 187 -3.08 -16.90 -9.09
C GLU A 187 -2.21 -15.64 -8.97
N SER A 188 -2.30 -14.93 -7.84
CA SER A 188 -1.43 -13.78 -7.58
C SER A 188 -0.05 -14.22 -7.09
N VAL A 189 1.00 -13.72 -7.74
CA VAL A 189 2.41 -14.03 -7.41
C VAL A 189 2.98 -13.05 -6.37
N ILE A 190 2.25 -11.97 -6.09
CA ILE A 190 2.74 -10.88 -5.25
C ILE A 190 2.71 -11.29 -3.77
N GLN A 191 3.90 -11.47 -3.19
CA GLN A 191 4.06 -11.79 -1.76
C GLN A 191 3.83 -10.54 -0.90
N ARG A 192 2.64 -10.43 -0.28
CA ARG A 192 2.35 -9.43 0.76
C ARG A 192 3.34 -9.47 1.92
N GLU A 193 3.82 -8.31 2.37
CA GLU A 193 4.64 -8.21 3.59
C GLU A 193 3.84 -8.71 4.82
N SER A 194 4.49 -9.44 5.72
CA SER A 194 3.87 -10.04 6.91
C SER A 194 3.14 -9.05 7.86
N SER A 195 3.41 -7.74 7.73
CA SER A 195 2.75 -6.65 8.44
C SER A 195 1.34 -6.31 7.94
N GLU A 196 1.02 -6.61 6.67
CA GLU A 196 -0.29 -6.36 6.06
C GLU A 196 -1.29 -7.47 6.43
N ARG A 197 -0.82 -8.73 6.47
CA ARG A 197 -1.61 -9.92 6.85
C ARG A 197 -2.21 -9.87 8.26
N LEU A 198 -1.72 -9.01 9.14
CA LEU A 198 -2.22 -8.84 10.51
C LEU A 198 -3.46 -7.94 10.59
N GLN A 199 -3.72 -7.11 9.58
CA GLN A 199 -4.86 -6.20 9.57
C GLN A 199 -6.15 -6.92 9.12
N ASP A 200 -6.06 -7.85 8.18
CA ASP A 200 -7.21 -8.65 7.69
C ASP A 200 -7.78 -9.57 8.78
N LYS A 201 -6.89 -10.20 9.57
CA LYS A 201 -7.30 -11.07 10.69
C LYS A 201 -8.10 -10.37 11.80
N ARG A 202 -8.14 -9.04 11.85
CA ARG A 202 -8.97 -8.30 12.82
C ARG A 202 -10.38 -8.04 12.32
N VAL A 203 -10.64 -8.13 11.02
CA VAL A 203 -11.94 -7.86 10.41
C VAL A 203 -12.71 -9.16 10.15
N ASP A 204 -12.03 -10.25 9.80
CA ASP A 204 -12.66 -11.54 9.46
C ASP A 204 -13.31 -12.30 10.64
N VAL A 205 -13.00 -11.93 11.89
CA VAL A 205 -13.49 -12.67 13.08
C VAL A 205 -15.00 -12.48 13.32
N LYS A 206 -15.64 -11.49 12.66
CA LYS A 206 -17.08 -11.25 12.82
C LYS A 206 -17.97 -11.72 11.65
N ALA A 207 -17.39 -12.15 10.53
CA ALA A 207 -18.17 -12.54 9.35
C ALA A 207 -18.15 -14.06 9.06
N ASN A 208 -17.17 -14.82 9.57
CA ASN A 208 -17.01 -16.23 9.21
C ASN A 208 -17.51 -17.22 10.28
N ILE A 209 -18.77 -17.05 10.71
CA ILE A 209 -19.57 -18.17 11.21
C ILE A 209 -20.70 -18.32 10.22
N ILE A 210 -20.69 -19.43 9.47
CA ILE A 210 -21.60 -19.85 8.38
C ILE A 210 -20.89 -19.80 7.01
N GLN A 211 -20.69 -21.00 6.46
CA GLN A 211 -20.15 -21.39 5.14
C GLN A 211 -18.66 -21.84 5.09
N ASN A 212 -18.51 -23.15 5.38
CA ASN A 212 -17.82 -24.19 4.60
C ASN A 212 -16.40 -23.89 4.08
N THR A 213 -15.34 -24.54 4.59
CA THR A 213 -14.88 -25.93 4.31
C THR A 213 -14.55 -26.22 2.84
N SER A 214 -13.36 -25.82 2.41
CA SER A 214 -12.45 -26.64 1.59
C SER A 214 -11.08 -25.96 1.49
N ASP A 215 -10.04 -26.79 1.56
CA ASP A 215 -8.63 -26.51 1.20
C ASP A 215 -7.72 -25.83 2.23
N ILE A 216 -7.31 -26.63 3.25
CA ILE A 216 -6.03 -26.44 3.94
C ILE A 216 -5.32 -27.79 4.10
N SER A 217 -4.19 -27.93 3.39
CA SER A 217 -3.02 -28.80 3.58
C SER A 217 -3.11 -29.93 4.64
N LEU A 218 -3.14 -31.17 4.14
CA LEU A 218 -3.46 -32.44 4.80
C LEU A 218 -2.40 -33.06 5.73
N GLU A 219 -1.38 -32.33 6.21
CA GLU A 219 -0.34 -32.96 7.05
C GLU A 219 -0.43 -32.66 8.55
N ASN A 220 -1.11 -31.59 8.96
CA ASN A 220 -1.12 -31.15 10.37
C ASN A 220 -2.32 -31.65 11.20
N GLU A 221 -3.32 -32.30 10.58
CA GLU A 221 -4.51 -32.80 11.29
C GLU A 221 -4.35 -34.20 11.90
N LYS A 222 -3.48 -35.05 11.35
CA LYS A 222 -3.25 -36.40 11.91
C LYS A 222 -2.76 -36.37 13.36
N LYS A 223 -2.09 -35.30 13.78
CA LYS A 223 -1.65 -35.12 15.17
C LYS A 223 -2.74 -34.55 16.09
N ARG A 224 -3.76 -33.88 15.53
CA ARG A 224 -4.89 -33.29 16.30
C ARG A 224 -6.00 -34.30 16.58
N GLN A 225 -6.19 -35.30 15.73
CA GLN A 225 -7.27 -36.28 15.87
C GLN A 225 -6.96 -37.42 16.88
N LEU A 226 -5.68 -37.64 17.20
CA LEU A 226 -5.27 -38.69 18.15
C LEU A 226 -5.35 -38.27 19.63
N GLU A 227 -5.40 -36.99 19.97
CA GLU A 227 -5.50 -36.55 21.37
C GLU A 227 -6.95 -36.33 21.85
N LEU A 228 -7.91 -36.12 20.93
CA LEU A 228 -9.33 -35.91 21.27
C LEU A 228 -10.16 -37.20 21.42
N THR A 229 -9.57 -38.37 21.17
CA THR A 229 -10.26 -39.67 21.26
C THR A 229 -10.05 -40.41 22.59
N SER A 230 -9.35 -39.82 23.56
CA SER A 230 -8.97 -40.52 24.82
C SER A 230 -9.69 -40.07 26.10
N LEU A 231 -10.71 -39.20 26.02
CA LEU A 231 -11.40 -38.68 27.22
C LEU A 231 -12.93 -38.67 27.09
N ASN A 232 -13.54 -39.75 26.60
CA ASN A 232 -15.01 -39.82 26.59
C ASN A 232 -15.57 -41.17 27.04
N ASP A 233 -15.03 -41.70 28.13
CA ASP A 233 -15.69 -42.75 28.90
C ASP A 233 -16.22 -42.21 30.23
N ASN A 234 -17.55 -42.29 30.36
CA ASN A 234 -18.37 -42.38 31.57
C ASN A 234 -19.16 -41.16 32.09
N LYS A 235 -20.48 -41.36 31.97
CA LYS A 235 -21.59 -41.19 32.94
C LYS A 235 -22.49 -39.95 32.84
N ASN A 236 -23.72 -40.25 32.44
CA ASN A 236 -24.97 -39.58 32.82
C ASN A 236 -25.03 -39.23 34.32
N LEU A 237 -25.48 -38.01 34.67
CA LEU A 237 -26.64 -37.74 35.54
C LEU A 237 -26.89 -36.21 35.70
N SER A 238 -28.15 -35.82 35.48
CA SER A 238 -28.94 -34.72 36.07
C SER A 238 -28.33 -33.36 36.49
N SER A 239 -28.90 -32.32 35.87
CA SER A 239 -29.40 -31.03 36.42
C SER A 239 -28.53 -30.16 37.32
N ASP A 240 -28.39 -28.92 36.83
CA ASP A 240 -28.32 -27.63 37.50
C ASP A 240 -27.07 -27.23 38.33
N ASP A 241 -26.64 -26.02 37.96
CA ASP A 241 -25.75 -25.08 38.65
C ASP A 241 -24.24 -25.22 38.42
N CYS A 242 -23.72 -24.52 37.39
CA CYS A 242 -22.36 -23.95 37.29
C CYS A 242 -22.13 -23.32 35.90
N THR A 243 -22.68 -22.14 35.63
CA THR A 243 -22.50 -21.42 34.34
C THR A 243 -21.34 -20.41 34.33
N ILE A 244 -20.58 -20.29 35.43
CA ILE A 244 -19.54 -19.26 35.58
C ILE A 244 -18.12 -19.79 35.29
N GLU A 245 -17.79 -21.04 35.60
CA GLU A 245 -16.42 -21.58 35.40
C GLU A 245 -16.09 -21.90 33.93
N SER A 246 -17.06 -22.33 33.14
CA SER A 246 -16.88 -22.77 31.76
C SER A 246 -16.39 -21.66 30.82
N ASN A 247 -16.82 -20.42 31.07
CA ASN A 247 -16.39 -19.25 30.28
C ASN A 247 -14.93 -18.87 30.59
N SER A 248 -14.48 -19.01 31.84
CA SER A 248 -13.08 -18.78 32.22
C SER A 248 -12.17 -19.78 31.51
N VAL A 249 -12.51 -21.07 31.57
CA VAL A 249 -11.72 -22.14 30.94
C VAL A 249 -11.68 -21.99 29.42
N LEU A 250 -12.79 -21.59 28.78
CA LEU A 250 -12.81 -21.30 27.34
C LEU A 250 -11.97 -20.08 26.96
N THR A 251 -11.99 -19.01 27.77
CA THR A 251 -11.09 -17.86 27.56
C THR A 251 -9.62 -18.21 27.77
N ASP A 252 -9.32 -19.08 28.73
CA ASP A 252 -7.97 -19.54 29.03
C ASP A 252 -7.42 -20.44 27.92
N ILE A 253 -8.25 -21.34 27.37
CA ILE A 253 -7.89 -22.16 26.20
C ILE A 253 -7.60 -21.25 24.98
N ALA A 254 -8.43 -20.24 24.73
CA ALA A 254 -8.19 -19.29 23.64
C ALA A 254 -6.91 -18.45 23.87
N ALA A 255 -6.62 -18.08 25.11
CA ALA A 255 -5.39 -17.38 25.47
C ALA A 255 -4.15 -18.27 25.26
N LEU A 256 -4.19 -19.53 25.68
CA LEU A 256 -3.12 -20.51 25.49
C LEU A 256 -2.90 -20.83 24.01
N GLN A 257 -3.96 -20.93 23.21
CA GLN A 257 -3.86 -21.11 21.76
C GLN A 257 -3.20 -19.90 21.08
N ARG A 258 -3.53 -18.67 21.50
CA ARG A 258 -2.85 -17.44 21.02
C ARG A 258 -1.38 -17.43 21.43
N GLN A 259 -1.06 -17.85 22.65
CA GLN A 259 0.30 -17.92 23.15
C GLN A 259 1.12 -18.97 22.39
N ARG A 260 0.56 -20.16 22.14
CA ARG A 260 1.20 -21.19 21.32
C ARG A 260 1.43 -20.72 19.89
N ALA A 261 0.46 -20.05 19.26
CA ALA A 261 0.61 -19.49 17.91
C ALA A 261 1.69 -18.40 17.86
N PHE A 262 1.79 -17.58 18.91
CA PHE A 262 2.85 -16.58 19.04
C PHE A 262 4.25 -17.23 19.18
N LEU A 263 4.38 -18.23 20.05
CA LEU A 263 5.64 -18.97 20.24
C LEU A 263 6.07 -19.73 18.98
N GLN A 264 5.12 -20.36 18.29
CA GLN A 264 5.41 -21.02 17.01
C GLN A 264 5.95 -20.03 15.98
N LYS A 265 5.32 -18.85 15.85
CA LYS A 265 5.80 -17.79 14.96
C LYS A 265 7.20 -17.31 15.32
N GLN A 266 7.56 -17.28 16.61
CA GLN A 266 8.91 -16.94 17.04
C GLN A 266 9.93 -18.01 16.63
N LEU A 267 9.60 -19.30 16.82
CA LEU A 267 10.46 -20.41 16.40
C LEU A 267 10.65 -20.45 14.88
N ASP A 268 9.59 -20.24 14.11
CA ASP A 268 9.67 -20.23 12.64
C ASP A 268 10.56 -19.08 12.14
N GLU A 269 10.46 -17.90 12.76
CA GLU A 269 11.31 -16.75 12.43
C GLU A 269 12.78 -17.00 12.82
N GLU A 270 13.02 -17.62 13.98
CA GLU A 270 14.37 -17.99 14.42
C GLU A 270 15.00 -19.03 13.47
N ALA A 271 14.26 -20.07 13.10
CA ALA A 271 14.69 -21.08 12.14
C ALA A 271 14.98 -20.47 10.76
N ARG A 272 14.17 -19.51 10.32
CA ARG A 272 14.37 -18.76 9.07
C ARG A 272 15.66 -17.93 9.11
N LEU A 273 15.89 -17.20 10.21
CA LEU A 273 17.11 -16.41 10.39
C LEU A 273 18.35 -17.29 10.42
N ASP A 274 18.28 -18.47 11.06
CA ASP A 274 19.40 -19.40 11.11
C ASP A 274 19.69 -20.06 9.75
N ALA A 275 18.66 -20.37 8.97
CA ALA A 275 18.82 -20.79 7.58
C ALA A 275 19.49 -19.70 6.74
N TRP A 276 19.08 -18.44 6.90
CA TRP A 276 19.69 -17.30 6.21
C TRP A 276 21.16 -17.10 6.61
N ARG A 277 21.48 -17.14 7.92
CA ARG A 277 22.86 -17.04 8.42
C ARG A 277 23.76 -18.12 7.84
N ARG A 278 23.30 -19.38 7.79
CA ARG A 278 24.04 -20.49 7.19
C ARG A 278 24.32 -20.24 5.71
N ASN A 279 23.33 -19.77 4.94
CA ASN A 279 23.53 -19.45 3.53
C ASN A 279 24.51 -18.29 3.33
N ALA A 280 24.43 -17.25 4.17
CA ALA A 280 25.35 -16.12 4.14
C ALA A 280 26.81 -16.53 4.46
N ILE A 281 27.01 -17.40 5.45
CA ILE A 281 28.34 -17.95 5.78
C ILE A 281 28.89 -18.74 4.58
N ARG A 282 28.06 -19.57 3.95
CA ARG A 282 28.45 -20.34 2.77
C ARG A 282 28.85 -19.42 1.60
N GLN A 283 28.09 -18.36 1.34
CA GLN A 283 28.41 -17.39 0.28
C GLN A 283 29.70 -16.62 0.56
N ALA A 284 29.93 -16.20 1.81
CA ALA A 284 31.18 -15.55 2.21
C ALA A 284 32.38 -16.50 2.07
N ALA A 285 32.22 -17.78 2.47
CA ALA A 285 33.24 -18.80 2.34
C ALA A 285 33.60 -19.12 0.88
N SER A 286 32.66 -18.97 -0.06
CA SER A 286 32.89 -19.11 -1.50
C SER A 286 33.48 -17.85 -2.17
N GLY A 287 33.94 -16.85 -1.39
CA GLY A 287 34.52 -15.61 -1.91
C GLY A 287 33.50 -14.52 -2.28
N GLY A 288 32.22 -14.70 -1.94
CA GLY A 288 31.16 -13.70 -2.14
C GLY A 288 31.22 -12.56 -1.12
N GLN A 289 30.45 -11.49 -1.37
CA GLN A 289 30.31 -10.37 -0.43
C GLN A 289 29.72 -10.83 0.91
N ARG A 290 30.23 -10.26 2.00
CA ARG A 290 29.80 -10.60 3.35
C ARG A 290 28.41 -10.02 3.62
N ALA A 291 27.44 -10.87 3.97
CA ALA A 291 26.10 -10.41 4.31
C ALA A 291 26.08 -9.53 5.57
N VAL A 292 25.10 -8.62 5.65
CA VAL A 292 24.91 -7.69 6.77
C VAL A 292 23.62 -8.04 7.51
N GLU A 293 23.71 -8.22 8.83
CA GLU A 293 22.57 -8.43 9.74
C GLU A 293 22.36 -7.15 10.55
N ILE A 294 21.21 -6.49 10.41
CA ILE A 294 20.91 -5.25 11.13
C ILE A 294 20.01 -5.55 12.35
N GLU A 295 20.50 -5.20 13.53
CA GLU A 295 19.72 -5.13 14.76
C GLU A 295 19.15 -3.72 14.92
N VAL A 296 17.83 -3.58 14.77
CA VAL A 296 17.15 -2.28 14.81
C VAL A 296 16.67 -1.98 16.24
N ARG A 297 17.11 -0.86 16.81
CA ARG A 297 16.77 -0.36 18.15
C ARG A 297 16.26 1.08 18.07
N PRO A 298 15.03 1.32 17.62
CA PRO A 298 14.57 2.67 17.30
C PRO A 298 14.61 3.59 18.53
N ILE A 299 15.41 4.65 18.44
CA ILE A 299 15.47 5.78 19.37
C ILE A 299 15.20 7.07 18.59
N TYR A 300 15.82 7.22 17.43
CA TYR A 300 15.69 8.40 16.57
C TYR A 300 14.84 8.07 15.35
N LEU A 301 13.80 8.87 15.11
CA LEU A 301 12.88 8.69 14.00
C LEU A 301 12.97 9.90 13.07
N LEU A 302 13.33 9.68 11.80
CA LEU A 302 13.40 10.75 10.80
C LEU A 302 12.25 10.61 9.80
N PRO A 303 11.16 11.36 9.95
CA PRO A 303 10.12 11.47 8.90
C PRO A 303 10.58 12.33 7.72
N ASP A 304 10.20 11.91 6.52
CA ASP A 304 10.27 12.72 5.30
C ASP A 304 9.12 13.76 5.23
N THR A 305 9.13 14.60 4.20
CA THR A 305 8.08 15.62 3.95
C THR A 305 6.70 14.98 3.82
N ASN A 306 6.60 13.86 3.09
CA ASN A 306 5.34 13.17 2.84
C ASN A 306 4.70 12.64 4.12
N CYS A 307 5.48 12.23 5.12
CA CYS A 307 4.93 11.81 6.41
C CYS A 307 4.10 12.90 7.11
N TYR A 308 4.51 14.16 7.00
CA TYR A 308 3.77 15.30 7.57
C TYR A 308 2.51 15.65 6.77
N ILE A 309 2.56 15.51 5.45
CA ILE A 309 1.43 15.78 4.56
C ILE A 309 0.39 14.65 4.62
N ASP A 310 0.83 13.40 4.73
CA ASP A 310 -0.07 12.25 4.66
C ASP A 310 -0.75 11.99 6.01
N TRP A 311 -0.02 12.09 7.13
CA TRP A 311 -0.56 11.75 8.44
C TRP A 311 0.17 12.42 9.62
N LEU A 312 -0.14 13.70 9.81
CA LEU A 312 0.43 14.52 10.88
C LEU A 312 0.14 13.97 12.29
N GLU A 313 -1.04 13.37 12.51
CA GLU A 313 -1.43 12.76 13.78
C GLU A 313 -0.51 11.60 14.17
N GLY A 314 0.00 10.86 13.18
CA GLY A 314 0.99 9.81 13.40
C GLY A 314 2.28 10.37 13.98
N ILE A 315 2.77 11.46 13.40
CA ILE A 315 3.97 12.17 13.88
C ILE A 315 3.72 12.76 15.27
N ALA A 316 2.57 13.39 15.50
CA ALA A 316 2.22 13.92 16.81
C ALA A 316 2.12 12.84 17.88
N THR A 317 1.60 11.67 17.53
CA THR A 317 1.54 10.51 18.42
C THR A 317 2.94 10.07 18.85
N LEU A 318 3.88 9.97 17.90
CA LEU A 318 5.27 9.62 18.20
C LEU A 318 5.97 10.69 19.03
N ALA A 319 5.77 11.97 18.73
CA ALA A 319 6.42 13.08 19.42
C ALA A 319 5.82 13.40 20.80
N GLN A 320 4.56 13.07 21.07
CA GLN A 320 3.89 13.46 22.33
C GLN A 320 3.60 12.30 23.28
N LYS A 321 3.29 11.11 22.75
CA LYS A 321 2.89 9.96 23.57
C LYS A 321 3.99 8.96 23.80
N SER A 322 5.06 9.01 23.01
CA SER A 322 6.20 8.13 23.22
C SER A 322 7.15 8.70 24.28
N SER A 323 7.58 7.84 25.21
CA SER A 323 8.70 8.13 26.12
C SER A 323 10.04 7.63 25.57
N ASN A 324 10.00 6.88 24.47
CA ASN A 324 11.11 6.05 24.00
C ASN A 324 11.71 6.54 22.69
N TYR A 325 11.01 7.41 21.97
CA TYR A 325 11.46 7.89 20.66
C TYR A 325 11.63 9.41 20.68
N THR A 326 12.58 9.88 19.87
CA THR A 326 12.79 11.28 19.57
C THR A 326 12.60 11.46 18.06
N VAL A 327 11.62 12.28 17.69
CA VAL A 327 11.37 12.63 16.30
C VAL A 327 12.34 13.72 15.90
N LEU A 328 13.16 13.43 14.88
CA LEU A 328 14.14 14.32 14.31
C LEU A 328 13.61 14.87 13.00
N VAL A 329 13.43 16.19 12.93
CA VAL A 329 12.89 16.89 11.75
C VAL A 329 14.05 17.48 10.95
N PRO A 330 14.40 16.93 9.78
CA PRO A 330 15.44 17.54 8.95
C PRO A 330 15.04 18.95 8.54
N ILE A 331 15.96 19.91 8.62
CA ILE A 331 15.68 21.31 8.21
C ILE A 331 15.25 21.40 6.74
N VAL A 332 15.78 20.53 5.88
CA VAL A 332 15.35 20.42 4.47
C VAL A 332 13.85 20.12 4.34
N VAL A 333 13.30 19.29 5.23
CA VAL A 333 11.85 18.96 5.26
C VAL A 333 11.04 20.17 5.73
N VAL A 334 11.51 20.90 6.75
CA VAL A 334 10.85 22.13 7.21
C VAL A 334 10.79 23.18 6.09
N ASN A 335 11.89 23.35 5.35
CA ASN A 335 11.97 24.31 4.24
C ASN A 335 11.07 23.90 3.07
N GLU A 336 10.96 22.59 2.80
CA GLU A 336 10.06 22.06 1.78
C GLU A 336 8.58 22.28 2.17
N LEU A 337 8.21 21.99 3.42
CA LEU A 337 6.86 22.26 3.94
C LEU A 337 6.51 23.77 3.91
N ASP A 338 7.45 24.65 4.22
CA ASP A 338 7.25 26.11 4.12
C ASP A 338 7.06 26.56 2.66
N THR A 339 7.79 25.95 1.72
CA THR A 339 7.61 26.23 0.29
C THR A 339 6.25 25.73 -0.20
N LEU A 340 5.85 24.52 0.19
CA LEU A 340 4.57 23.91 -0.16
C LEU A 340 3.38 24.69 0.41
N SER A 341 3.50 25.23 1.64
CA SER A 341 2.43 26.03 2.26
C SER A 341 2.24 27.39 1.59
N ARG A 342 3.30 27.99 1.01
CA ARG A 342 3.25 29.28 0.32
C ARG A 342 2.83 29.19 -1.13
N PHE A 343 3.35 28.21 -1.88
CA PHE A 343 3.28 28.19 -3.34
C PHE A 343 2.60 26.96 -3.96
N GLY A 344 1.90 26.14 -3.15
CA GLY A 344 1.06 24.99 -3.55
C GLY A 344 1.35 24.43 -4.94
N SER A 345 2.34 23.52 -5.06
CA SER A 345 2.79 22.81 -6.29
C SER A 345 2.76 23.55 -7.64
N SER A 346 2.70 24.88 -7.66
CA SER A 346 2.54 25.70 -8.86
C SER A 346 3.90 25.99 -9.48
N SER A 347 4.58 24.93 -9.89
CA SER A 347 5.85 25.01 -10.62
C SER A 347 5.84 24.01 -11.77
N SER A 348 5.05 24.32 -12.80
CA SER A 348 5.35 23.94 -14.18
C SER A 348 4.93 25.13 -15.06
N GLY A 349 5.89 25.68 -15.79
CA GLY A 349 5.84 27.04 -16.31
C GLY A 349 4.76 27.32 -17.36
N GLY A 350 4.30 28.57 -17.34
CA GLY A 350 3.46 29.19 -18.35
C GLY A 350 3.17 30.62 -17.92
N GLY A 351 3.92 31.57 -18.47
CA GLY A 351 3.90 32.97 -18.02
C GLY A 351 2.57 33.69 -18.24
N GLY A 352 2.42 34.79 -17.52
CA GLY A 352 1.58 35.92 -17.91
C GLY A 352 0.11 35.82 -17.52
N VAL A 353 -0.23 36.58 -16.48
CA VAL A 353 -1.21 37.69 -16.47
C VAL A 353 -1.94 37.66 -15.13
N ASP A 354 -1.74 38.72 -14.35
CA ASP A 354 -2.60 39.10 -13.23
C ASP A 354 -4.08 38.99 -13.64
N ARG A 355 -4.79 38.00 -13.09
CA ARG A 355 -6.25 38.02 -13.03
C ARG A 355 -6.72 37.96 -11.58
N PRO A 356 -6.90 39.12 -10.93
CA PRO A 356 -7.55 39.22 -9.63
C PRO A 356 -9.07 39.27 -9.80
N TYR A 357 -9.69 38.20 -10.31
CA TYR A 357 -11.16 38.02 -10.27
C TYR A 357 -11.50 36.58 -10.70
N GLU A 358 -12.48 35.94 -10.03
CA GLU A 358 -13.06 34.62 -10.33
C GLU A 358 -12.49 33.36 -9.63
N ALA A 359 -12.14 33.46 -8.34
CA ALA A 359 -11.99 32.28 -7.46
C ALA A 359 -13.12 32.19 -6.40
N ALA A 360 -14.35 32.57 -6.74
CA ALA A 360 -15.45 32.64 -5.78
C ALA A 360 -16.73 31.86 -6.18
N VAL A 361 -16.74 31.11 -7.29
CA VAL A 361 -17.94 30.35 -7.69
C VAL A 361 -17.56 29.00 -8.28
N GLY A 362 -17.51 27.97 -7.43
CA GLY A 362 -17.26 26.57 -7.84
C GLY A 362 -16.11 25.93 -7.06
N GLY A 363 -16.39 25.44 -5.85
CA GLY A 363 -15.39 24.85 -4.95
C GLY A 363 -14.91 23.47 -5.39
N GLU A 364 -14.05 23.41 -6.40
CA GLU A 364 -13.30 22.19 -6.70
C GLU A 364 -11.99 22.19 -5.89
N VAL A 365 -11.93 21.34 -4.86
CA VAL A 365 -10.73 21.16 -4.04
C VAL A 365 -9.65 20.51 -4.90
N THR A 366 -8.75 21.32 -5.45
CA THR A 366 -7.62 20.77 -6.21
C THR A 366 -6.67 20.02 -5.27
N ARG A 367 -6.07 18.94 -5.76
CA ARG A 367 -5.05 18.16 -5.03
C ARG A 367 -3.92 19.06 -4.52
N ALA A 368 -3.51 20.06 -5.31
CA ALA A 368 -2.50 21.04 -4.93
C ALA A 368 -2.95 21.91 -3.75
N GLY A 369 -4.22 22.37 -3.74
CA GLY A 369 -4.81 23.10 -2.62
C GLY A 369 -4.85 22.26 -1.34
N LEU A 370 -5.23 20.98 -1.43
CA LEU A 370 -5.23 20.09 -0.27
C LEU A 370 -3.82 19.86 0.30
N ILE A 371 -2.82 19.65 -0.56
CA ILE A 371 -1.41 19.50 -0.14
C ILE A 371 -0.93 20.79 0.54
N GLN A 372 -1.26 21.95 -0.02
CA GLN A 372 -0.90 23.25 0.55
C GLN A 372 -1.51 23.45 1.94
N GLU A 373 -2.79 23.12 2.13
CA GLU A 373 -3.45 23.19 3.45
C GLU A 373 -2.80 22.26 4.46
N ARG A 374 -2.51 21.01 4.08
CA ARG A 374 -1.83 20.05 4.96
C ARG A 374 -0.40 20.49 5.31
N ALA A 375 0.32 21.08 4.36
CA ALA A 375 1.64 21.66 4.60
C ALA A 375 1.56 22.81 5.62
N LYS A 376 0.54 23.68 5.51
CA LYS A 376 0.29 24.77 6.46
C LYS A 376 -0.01 24.23 7.87
N LEU A 377 -0.85 23.20 7.98
CA LEU A 377 -1.14 22.54 9.26
C LEU A 377 0.12 21.91 9.88
N ALA A 378 0.96 21.28 9.05
CA ALA A 378 2.22 20.70 9.50
C ALA A 378 3.21 21.76 10.02
N ILE A 379 3.36 22.89 9.33
CA ILE A 379 4.21 24.00 9.80
C ILE A 379 3.68 24.58 11.12
N ASN A 380 2.39 24.89 11.21
CA ASN A 380 1.78 25.41 12.44
C ASN A 380 1.98 24.44 13.62
N TYR A 381 1.84 23.14 13.38
CA TYR A 381 2.10 22.12 14.37
C TYR A 381 3.58 22.13 14.82
N LEU A 382 4.53 22.16 13.88
CA LEU A 382 5.95 22.18 14.18
C LEU A 382 6.33 23.43 14.99
N GLU A 383 5.91 24.62 14.54
CA GLU A 383 6.12 25.89 15.24
C GLU A 383 5.60 25.83 16.68
N TYR A 384 4.33 25.40 16.86
CA TYR A 384 3.74 25.22 18.18
C TYR A 384 4.57 24.28 19.06
N GLN A 385 5.00 23.13 18.56
CA GLN A 385 5.76 22.15 19.35
C GLN A 385 7.18 22.63 19.71
N PHE A 386 7.83 23.37 18.81
CA PHE A 386 9.16 23.93 19.07
C PHE A 386 9.09 25.09 20.06
N ASP A 387 8.06 25.95 19.99
CA ASP A 387 7.85 27.04 20.95
C ASP A 387 7.57 26.51 22.36
N HIS A 388 6.83 25.40 22.46
CA HIS A 388 6.58 24.70 23.73
C HIS A 388 7.76 23.80 24.18
N ARG A 389 8.91 23.85 23.49
CA ARG A 389 10.13 23.10 23.80
C ARG A 389 9.89 21.60 24.03
N ASN A 390 9.15 20.96 23.13
CA ASN A 390 8.91 19.52 23.23
C ASN A 390 10.24 18.74 23.27
N SER A 391 10.53 18.06 24.38
CA SER A 391 11.77 17.28 24.57
C SER A 391 11.97 16.12 23.59
N ARG A 392 10.90 15.68 22.93
CA ARG A 392 10.88 14.54 21.99
C ARG A 392 10.83 14.97 20.52
N LEU A 393 10.87 16.27 20.26
CA LEU A 393 11.00 16.83 18.93
C LEU A 393 12.30 17.63 18.85
N ARG A 394 13.13 17.36 17.85
CA ARG A 394 14.37 18.10 17.60
C ARG A 394 14.48 18.35 16.10
N ALA A 395 14.96 19.53 15.71
CA ALA A 395 15.32 19.77 14.33
C ALA A 395 16.75 19.30 14.07
N LEU A 396 17.05 18.87 12.85
CA LEU A 396 18.33 18.30 12.46
C LEU A 396 18.88 18.99 11.22
N THR A 397 20.06 19.56 11.34
CA THR A 397 20.74 20.21 10.20
C THR A 397 21.38 19.19 9.27
N ALA A 398 21.68 19.59 8.03
CA ALA A 398 22.41 18.72 7.10
C ALA A 398 23.82 18.34 7.59
N ARG A 399 24.38 19.11 8.54
CA ARG A 399 25.66 18.84 9.22
C ARG A 399 25.53 17.97 10.48
N GLY A 400 24.33 17.48 10.79
CA GLY A 400 24.08 16.60 11.93
C GLY A 400 23.94 17.31 13.29
N SER A 401 23.77 18.64 13.32
CA SER A 401 23.53 19.37 14.56
C SER A 401 22.06 19.30 14.96
N LEU A 402 21.79 18.98 16.23
CA LEU A 402 20.45 18.97 16.80
C LEU A 402 20.07 20.35 17.31
N MET A 403 18.88 20.82 16.96
CA MET A 403 18.34 22.11 17.37
C MET A 403 17.03 21.95 18.13
N GLU A 404 16.84 22.77 19.16
CA GLU A 404 15.59 22.82 19.95
C GLU A 404 14.60 23.85 19.39
N THR A 405 14.95 24.53 18.30
CA THR A 405 14.12 25.53 17.64
C THR A 405 14.32 25.46 16.12
N ILE A 406 13.28 25.86 15.38
CA ILE A 406 13.29 26.01 13.91
C ILE A 406 13.37 27.47 13.46
N ALA A 407 13.47 28.43 14.39
CA ALA A 407 13.57 29.86 14.07
C ALA A 407 14.81 30.19 13.21
N TYR A 408 15.89 29.42 13.37
CA TYR A 408 17.15 29.58 12.64
C TYR A 408 17.35 28.44 11.62
N ARG A 409 16.42 28.29 10.67
CA ARG A 409 16.42 27.23 9.65
C ARG A 409 17.20 27.53 8.35
N ASN A 410 17.90 28.66 8.30
CA ASN A 410 18.68 29.06 7.12
C ASN A 410 20.07 28.44 7.13
N GLU A 411 20.25 27.35 6.39
CA GLU A 411 21.56 26.73 6.13
C GLU A 411 22.17 27.27 4.83
N ILE A 412 23.50 27.36 4.78
CA ILE A 412 24.23 27.74 3.55
C ILE A 412 23.84 26.74 2.44
N ASN A 413 23.38 27.25 1.30
CA ASN A 413 22.83 26.46 0.19
C ASN A 413 21.67 25.50 0.59
N GLY A 414 20.93 25.82 1.66
CA GLY A 414 19.86 24.97 2.18
C GLY A 414 20.36 23.61 2.70
N GLY A 415 21.65 23.53 3.07
CA GLY A 415 22.29 22.28 3.51
C GLY A 415 22.69 21.35 2.36
N ARG A 416 22.60 21.81 1.10
CA ARG A 416 22.86 21.01 -0.10
C ARG A 416 24.23 21.32 -0.70
N THR A 417 24.90 20.26 -1.15
CA THR A 417 26.05 20.34 -2.07
C THR A 417 25.53 20.43 -3.52
N PRO A 418 26.24 21.05 -4.48
CA PRO A 418 25.78 21.11 -5.87
C PRO A 418 25.41 19.74 -6.43
N GLY A 419 24.19 19.60 -6.94
CA GLY A 419 23.66 18.34 -7.49
C GLY A 419 22.97 17.40 -6.48
N GLN A 420 22.97 17.70 -5.17
CA GLN A 420 22.26 16.89 -4.18
C GLN A 420 20.74 17.14 -4.17
N THR A 421 19.98 16.06 -4.12
CA THR A 421 18.52 16.08 -3.95
C THR A 421 18.12 16.16 -2.47
N ASN A 422 16.85 16.46 -2.18
CA ASN A 422 16.34 16.47 -0.80
C ASN A 422 16.52 15.10 -0.13
N ASP A 423 16.26 14.02 -0.88
CA ASP A 423 16.48 12.65 -0.45
C ASP A 423 17.90 12.43 0.04
N ASP A 424 18.89 12.91 -0.72
CA ASP A 424 20.30 12.72 -0.39
C ASP A 424 20.66 13.43 0.93
N VAL A 425 20.07 14.61 1.17
CA VAL A 425 20.21 15.32 2.45
C VAL A 425 19.54 14.56 3.59
N ILE A 426 18.33 14.03 3.40
CA ILE A 426 17.61 13.23 4.40
C ILE A 426 18.40 11.96 4.76
N LEU A 427 19.00 11.30 3.77
CA LEU A 427 19.87 10.14 3.97
C LEU A 427 21.17 10.53 4.70
N THR A 428 21.77 11.66 4.33
CA THR A 428 22.95 12.22 5.01
C THR A 428 22.62 12.49 6.48
N CYS A 429 21.44 13.06 6.78
CA CYS A 429 20.93 13.22 8.14
C CYS A 429 20.85 11.90 8.91
N CYS A 430 20.35 10.81 8.29
CA CYS A 430 20.33 9.48 8.90
C CYS A 430 21.74 8.93 9.18
N GLN A 431 22.69 9.15 8.27
CA GLN A 431 24.05 8.64 8.37
C GLN A 431 24.83 9.23 9.55
N HIS A 432 24.48 10.42 10.04
CA HIS A 432 25.11 11.01 11.23
C HIS A 432 24.96 10.15 12.49
N PHE A 433 23.96 9.27 12.52
CA PHE A 433 23.68 8.32 13.61
C PHE A 433 24.27 6.92 13.34
N CYS A 434 25.05 6.77 12.27
CA CYS A 434 25.61 5.49 11.82
C CYS A 434 27.13 5.37 12.04
N LYS A 435 27.74 6.21 12.90
CA LYS A 435 29.20 6.38 13.04
C LYS A 435 30.00 5.11 13.32
N GLU A 436 29.41 4.10 13.97
CA GLU A 436 30.05 2.81 14.26
C GLU A 436 30.52 2.05 13.00
N ASP A 437 29.93 2.34 11.83
CA ASP A 437 30.35 1.73 10.57
C ASP A 437 31.74 2.18 10.15
N SER A 438 31.98 3.50 10.13
CA SER A 438 33.19 4.10 9.56
C SER A 438 34.44 3.58 10.26
N ASP A 439 34.42 3.51 11.58
CA ASP A 439 35.57 3.05 12.37
C ASP A 439 35.82 1.54 12.17
N ARG A 440 34.75 0.76 12.02
CA ARG A 440 34.82 -0.71 11.84
C ARG A 440 35.20 -1.11 10.42
N PHE A 441 34.81 -0.32 9.41
CA PHE A 441 35.24 -0.47 8.03
C PHE A 441 36.67 0.04 7.81
N GLN A 442 37.07 1.17 8.43
CA GLN A 442 38.42 1.72 8.32
C GLN A 442 39.49 0.86 8.99
N LEU A 443 39.22 0.31 10.18
CA LEU A 443 40.17 -0.57 10.89
C LEU A 443 40.49 -1.84 10.08
N ARG A 444 39.62 -2.22 9.15
CA ARG A 444 39.77 -3.42 8.32
C ARG A 444 40.55 -3.18 7.02
N ASN A 445 40.44 -2.00 6.41
CA ASN A 445 41.28 -1.62 5.27
C ASN A 445 42.76 -1.49 5.69
N LEU A 446 43.03 -1.10 6.94
CA LEU A 446 44.39 -1.02 7.50
C LEU A 446 45.00 -2.38 7.88
N THR A 447 44.16 -3.39 8.19
CA THR A 447 44.61 -4.74 8.59
C THR A 447 44.68 -5.74 7.43
N GLN A 448 44.39 -5.29 6.20
CA GLN A 448 44.50 -6.12 4.98
C GLN A 448 45.96 -6.47 4.62
N GLY A 449 46.95 -6.01 5.39
CA GLY A 449 48.38 -6.25 5.18
C GLY A 449 49.11 -7.12 6.21
N VAL A 450 48.45 -7.66 7.25
CA VAL A 450 49.18 -8.44 8.28
C VAL A 450 48.45 -9.73 8.67
N ASP A 451 49.09 -10.85 8.33
CA ASP A 451 48.97 -12.23 8.82
C ASP A 451 47.65 -13.01 8.68
N HIS A 452 47.55 -13.67 7.52
CA HIS A 452 46.76 -14.88 7.30
C HIS A 452 47.33 -16.09 8.06
N SER A 453 46.86 -16.39 9.27
CA SER A 453 46.94 -17.80 9.75
C SER A 453 46.00 -18.22 10.87
N MET A 454 45.27 -17.35 11.58
CA MET A 454 44.52 -17.78 12.78
C MET A 454 43.08 -17.22 12.96
N GLN A 455 42.42 -16.69 11.91
CA GLN A 455 41.05 -16.15 12.03
C GLN A 455 40.10 -16.53 10.86
N GLY A 456 40.18 -17.78 10.38
CA GLY A 456 39.36 -18.25 9.26
C GLY A 456 37.84 -18.25 9.50
N ASP A 457 37.38 -18.60 10.70
CA ASP A 457 35.95 -18.79 10.96
C ASP A 457 35.18 -17.50 11.29
N GLN A 458 35.82 -16.53 11.94
CA GLN A 458 35.17 -15.27 12.32
C GLN A 458 35.05 -14.29 11.14
N ASN A 459 35.75 -14.53 10.03
CA ASN A 459 35.67 -13.70 8.83
C ASN A 459 34.44 -14.00 7.96
N ASN A 460 33.82 -15.18 8.09
CA ASN A 460 32.70 -15.61 7.24
C ASN A 460 31.31 -15.37 7.85
N GLN A 461 31.21 -15.05 9.15
CA GLN A 461 29.91 -14.75 9.79
C GLN A 461 29.26 -13.47 9.22
N PRO A 462 27.93 -13.30 9.18
CA PRO A 462 27.33 -12.03 8.76
C PRO A 462 27.77 -10.87 9.66
N MET A 463 28.01 -9.69 9.06
CA MET A 463 28.38 -8.50 9.82
C MET A 463 27.15 -7.95 10.54
N ARG A 464 27.19 -7.94 11.88
CA ARG A 464 26.12 -7.38 12.70
C ARG A 464 26.29 -5.89 12.91
N LEU A 465 25.27 -5.10 12.54
CA LEU A 465 25.20 -3.65 12.76
C LEU A 465 24.03 -3.33 13.68
N VAL A 466 24.24 -2.44 14.65
CA VAL A 466 23.15 -1.93 15.50
C VAL A 466 22.74 -0.56 14.96
N ARG A 467 21.44 -0.37 14.76
CA ARG A 467 20.88 0.88 14.23
C ARG A 467 19.86 1.45 15.18
N GLU A 468 20.17 2.64 15.71
CA GLU A 468 19.27 3.38 16.60
C GLU A 468 18.36 4.36 15.85
N VAL A 469 18.68 4.59 14.58
CA VAL A 469 17.95 5.48 13.68
C VAL A 469 17.02 4.69 12.77
N VAL A 470 15.81 5.19 12.55
CA VAL A 470 14.85 4.67 11.57
C VAL A 470 14.32 5.80 10.71
N LEU A 471 14.43 5.65 9.40
CA LEU A 471 13.82 6.54 8.42
C LEU A 471 12.33 6.19 8.27
N LEU A 472 11.46 7.17 8.49
CA LEU A 472 10.03 7.05 8.26
C LEU A 472 9.70 7.62 6.89
N THR A 473 9.36 6.73 5.96
CA THR A 473 9.00 7.11 4.59
C THR A 473 8.11 6.05 3.95
N SER A 474 7.13 6.51 3.19
CA SER A 474 6.33 5.65 2.30
C SER A 474 6.95 5.57 0.89
N ASP A 475 7.86 6.49 0.54
CA ASP A 475 8.52 6.54 -0.76
C ASP A 475 9.42 5.31 -0.95
N ARG A 476 9.21 4.62 -2.08
CA ARG A 476 9.94 3.41 -2.42
C ARG A 476 11.39 3.68 -2.79
N ASN A 477 11.66 4.74 -3.56
CA ASN A 477 12.99 5.11 -4.01
C ASN A 477 13.85 5.53 -2.82
N LEU A 478 13.32 6.39 -1.95
CA LEU A 478 14.01 6.81 -0.73
C LEU A 478 14.26 5.61 0.21
N ARG A 479 13.27 4.70 0.35
CA ARG A 479 13.43 3.47 1.12
C ARG A 479 14.52 2.55 0.56
N LEU A 480 14.57 2.36 -0.76
CA LEU A 480 15.61 1.57 -1.42
C LEU A 480 17.00 2.20 -1.24
N LYS A 481 17.12 3.52 -1.41
CA LYS A 481 18.36 4.26 -1.14
C LYS A 481 18.81 4.07 0.31
N ALA A 482 17.91 4.15 1.28
CA ALA A 482 18.20 3.93 2.69
C ALA A 482 18.69 2.49 2.99
N LEU A 483 18.02 1.49 2.43
CA LEU A 483 18.42 0.09 2.62
C LEU A 483 19.79 -0.21 2.02
N ASN A 484 20.13 0.39 0.87
CA ASN A 484 21.45 0.26 0.25
C ASN A 484 22.59 0.82 1.12
N VAL A 485 22.29 1.77 2.00
CA VAL A 485 23.25 2.32 2.97
C VAL A 485 23.06 1.76 4.39
N ASN A 486 22.37 0.62 4.52
CA ASN A 486 22.13 -0.07 5.80
C ASN A 486 21.34 0.77 6.84
N ILE A 487 20.49 1.69 6.37
CA ILE A 487 19.58 2.47 7.21
C ILE A 487 18.19 1.80 7.21
N PRO A 488 17.65 1.41 8.39
CA PRO A 488 16.31 0.87 8.48
C PRO A 488 15.27 1.92 8.05
N ALA A 489 14.38 1.54 7.13
CA ALA A 489 13.34 2.41 6.64
C ALA A 489 11.97 1.72 6.69
N ARG A 490 10.95 2.43 7.19
CA ARG A 490 9.58 1.92 7.35
C ARG A 490 8.52 2.99 7.09
N PRO A 491 7.33 2.64 6.56
CA PRO A 491 6.21 3.57 6.49
C PRO A 491 5.75 4.01 7.90
N LEU A 492 5.39 5.29 8.03
CA LEU A 492 4.96 5.89 9.29
C LEU A 492 3.83 5.10 9.97
N ARG A 493 2.78 4.74 9.21
CA ARG A 493 1.60 4.05 9.75
C ARG A 493 1.93 2.69 10.33
N THR A 494 2.77 1.94 9.63
CA THR A 494 3.26 0.63 10.09
C THR A 494 4.05 0.77 11.39
N PHE A 495 4.90 1.80 11.49
CA PHE A 495 5.68 2.06 12.69
C PHE A 495 4.81 2.47 13.90
N VAL A 496 3.83 3.35 13.72
CA VAL A 496 2.90 3.75 14.80
C VAL A 496 2.03 2.59 15.26
N ASN A 497 1.52 1.76 14.34
CA ASN A 497 0.77 0.55 14.71
C ASN A 497 1.64 -0.44 15.49
N TRP A 498 2.90 -0.58 15.09
CA TRP A 498 3.87 -1.42 15.79
C TRP A 498 4.20 -0.88 17.19
N SER A 499 4.28 0.44 17.37
CA SER A 499 4.56 1.06 18.67
C SER A 499 3.41 0.95 19.67
N ARG A 500 2.18 0.66 19.20
CA ARG A 500 0.95 0.52 20.01
C ARG A 500 0.63 1.74 20.86
N LEU A 501 1.06 2.93 20.42
CA LEU A 501 0.77 4.18 21.11
C LEU A 501 -0.66 4.66 20.79
N PRO A 502 -1.36 5.29 21.76
CA PRO A 502 -2.68 5.87 21.51
C PRO A 502 -2.56 7.09 20.60
N LEU A 503 -3.45 7.18 19.61
CA LEU A 503 -3.44 8.27 18.63
C LEU A 503 -3.79 9.62 19.25
N VAL A 504 -3.06 10.66 18.86
CA VAL A 504 -3.33 12.06 19.20
C VAL A 504 -4.27 12.66 18.16
N LYS A 505 -5.34 13.32 18.62
CA LYS A 505 -6.15 14.20 17.77
C LYS A 505 -5.55 15.60 17.80
N ILE A 506 -5.31 16.18 16.62
CA ILE A 506 -4.77 17.53 16.50
C ILE A 506 -5.95 18.48 16.24
N ASN A 507 -6.28 19.32 17.22
CA ASN A 507 -7.27 20.39 17.03
C ASN A 507 -6.55 21.62 16.49
N LEU A 508 -6.43 21.73 15.17
CA LEU A 508 -5.95 22.94 14.49
C LEU A 508 -7.15 23.64 13.82
N SER A 509 -8.02 24.24 14.62
CA SER A 509 -8.98 25.23 14.10
C SER A 509 -8.23 26.52 13.81
N ASN A 510 -8.47 27.10 12.61
CA ASN A 510 -7.93 28.39 12.15
C ASN A 510 -8.50 29.59 12.96
N GLU A 511 -8.36 29.59 14.28
CA GLU A 511 -8.62 30.79 15.08
C GLU A 511 -7.29 31.42 15.49
N THR A 512 -7.04 32.59 14.91
CA THR A 512 -6.14 33.60 15.44
C THR A 512 -6.44 33.81 16.92
N LEU A 513 -5.58 33.33 17.81
CA LEU A 513 -5.60 33.72 19.21
C LEU A 513 -5.16 35.18 19.32
N SER A 514 -6.13 36.08 19.40
CA SER A 514 -5.94 37.37 20.06
C SER A 514 -6.04 37.15 21.58
N ASP A 515 -5.06 37.70 22.29
CA ASP A 515 -5.05 37.88 23.74
C ASP A 515 -6.43 38.22 24.30
N THR A 516 -6.88 37.49 25.31
CA THR A 516 -7.75 38.06 26.33
C THR A 516 -7.50 37.38 27.68
N THR A 517 -6.72 38.10 28.48
CA THR A 517 -6.74 38.05 29.93
C THR A 517 -8.18 38.04 30.45
N THR A 518 -8.57 36.98 31.16
CA THR A 518 -9.61 37.08 32.19
C THR A 518 -9.22 36.29 33.41
N THR A 519 -8.68 37.04 34.36
CA THR A 519 -8.56 36.75 35.77
C THR A 519 -9.91 36.28 36.33
N THR A 520 -9.97 35.09 36.91
CA THR A 520 -10.99 34.77 37.92
C THR A 520 -10.34 33.98 39.05
N THR A 521 -10.48 34.55 40.24
CA THR A 521 -9.97 34.11 41.54
C THR A 521 -10.67 32.85 42.07
N PRO A 522 -10.03 32.08 42.96
CA PRO A 522 -10.61 30.87 43.52
C PRO A 522 -11.45 31.21 44.76
N THR A 523 -12.61 30.57 44.90
CA THR A 523 -13.34 30.48 46.17
C THR A 523 -13.45 29.03 46.59
N MET A 524 -13.01 28.76 47.82
CA MET A 524 -13.12 27.50 48.53
C MET A 524 -14.54 27.28 49.06
N ASN A 525 -14.98 26.01 49.07
CA ASN A 525 -15.75 25.30 50.12
C ASN A 525 -16.10 23.91 49.55
N SER A 526 -15.55 22.79 50.02
CA SER A 526 -15.71 22.07 51.30
C SER A 526 -16.73 20.92 51.20
N MET A 527 -16.25 19.71 51.54
CA MET A 527 -16.97 18.46 51.86
C MET A 527 -17.62 17.75 50.66
N ASP A 528 -17.31 16.49 50.33
CA ASP A 528 -17.39 15.31 51.19
C ASP A 528 -16.28 14.26 50.99
N LYS A 529 -15.96 13.58 52.10
CA LYS A 529 -15.09 12.39 52.20
C LYS A 529 -15.96 11.13 52.37
N HIS A 530 -15.72 10.10 51.56
CA HIS A 530 -15.79 8.67 51.96
C HIS A 530 -14.93 7.86 50.96
N LYS A 531 -13.69 7.48 51.30
CA LYS A 531 -13.16 6.30 52.06
C LYS A 531 -12.89 5.06 51.17
N LEU A 532 -11.58 4.81 50.99
CA LEU A 532 -10.85 3.53 50.82
C LEU A 532 -11.29 2.52 49.73
N SER A 533 -10.36 2.18 48.82
CA SER A 533 -9.44 1.05 49.09
C SER A 533 -8.35 0.92 48.02
N SER A 534 -7.17 0.57 48.52
CA SER A 534 -5.91 0.30 47.85
C SER A 534 -5.92 -1.02 47.08
N ILE A 535 -5.48 -1.00 45.81
CA ILE A 535 -4.86 -2.18 45.19
C ILE A 535 -3.62 -1.70 44.43
N ASN A 536 -2.46 -1.98 45.04
CA ASN A 536 -1.17 -1.99 44.39
C ASN A 536 -1.14 -3.18 43.42
N HIS A 537 -1.00 -2.92 42.11
CA HIS A 537 -0.37 -3.88 41.22
C HIS A 537 0.78 -3.22 40.47
N SER A 538 1.98 -3.54 40.95
CA SER A 538 3.23 -3.43 40.22
C SER A 538 3.12 -4.20 38.91
N THR A 539 3.05 -3.50 37.79
CA THR A 539 3.32 -4.08 36.47
C THR A 539 4.78 -3.80 36.13
N LYS A 540 5.59 -4.86 36.24
CA LYS A 540 6.94 -4.93 35.69
C LYS A 540 6.93 -4.53 34.20
N PRO A 541 7.92 -3.77 33.70
CA PRO A 541 8.05 -3.50 32.28
C PRO A 541 8.37 -4.81 31.53
N GLN A 542 7.50 -5.20 30.60
CA GLN A 542 7.75 -6.31 29.66
C GLN A 542 8.82 -5.94 28.61
N PRO A 543 9.55 -6.92 28.05
CA PRO A 543 10.83 -6.69 27.38
C PRO A 543 10.70 -6.07 25.98
N ARG A 544 11.75 -5.33 25.63
CA ARG A 544 11.98 -4.58 24.39
C ARG A 544 11.75 -5.44 23.14
N GLY A 545 10.87 -4.98 22.25
CA GLY A 545 10.72 -5.57 20.92
C GLY A 545 11.95 -5.30 20.06
N GLN A 546 12.92 -6.21 20.06
CA GLN A 546 14.00 -6.26 19.08
C GLN A 546 13.44 -6.80 17.76
N TRP A 547 13.79 -6.17 16.65
CA TRP A 547 13.52 -6.70 15.32
C TRP A 547 14.84 -6.83 14.55
N LYS A 548 15.03 -7.98 13.89
CA LYS A 548 16.21 -8.28 13.07
C LYS A 548 15.78 -8.23 11.61
N GLN A 549 16.44 -7.41 10.79
CA GLN A 549 16.23 -7.39 9.34
C GLN A 549 17.37 -8.14 8.64
N PRO A 550 17.09 -9.25 7.93
CA PRO A 550 18.03 -9.78 6.96
C PRO A 550 17.93 -8.96 5.66
N LEU A 551 19.04 -8.36 5.23
CA LEU A 551 19.16 -7.76 3.89
C LEU A 551 19.53 -8.86 2.89
N LYS A 552 18.82 -8.94 1.77
CA LYS A 552 19.27 -9.69 0.59
C LYS A 552 19.93 -8.69 -0.36
N TYR A 553 21.20 -8.92 -0.68
CA TYR A 553 21.79 -8.38 -1.91
C TYR A 553 21.30 -9.25 -3.07
N ASN A 554 20.80 -8.61 -4.13
CA ASN A 554 20.77 -9.22 -5.45
C ASN A 554 22.11 -8.94 -6.13
#